data_AF-A0A7R6M6U0-F1
#
_entry.id   AF-A0A7R6M6U0-F1
#
_cell.length_a   1.000
_cell.length_b   1.000
_cell.length_c   1.000
_cell.angle_alpha   90.00
_cell.angle_beta   90.00
_cell.angle_gamma   90.00
#
_symmetry.space_group_name_H-M   'P 1'
#
loop_
_entity.id
_entity.type
_entity.pdbx_description
1 polymer ?
#
loop_
_entity_poly.entity_id
_entity_poly.type
_entity_poly.pdbx_seq_one_letter_code
_entity_poly.pdbx_strand_id
1 'polypeptide(L)'
;MSQAYSSSQRVSSYRRTFGGAPGFPLGSPLSSPVFPRAGFGSKGSSSSVTSRVYQVSRTSGGAGGLGSLRARRLGTTRTPSSYGAGELLDFSLADAVNQEFLTTRTNEKVELQELNDRFANYIEKVRFLEQQNAALAAEVNRLKGREPTRVAELYEEELRELRRQVEVLTNQRARVDVERDNLLDDLQRLKA
;
A
#
# COMPACT_ATOMS: atom_id res chain seq x y z
N MET A 1 -12.59 13.96 -57.70
CA MET A 1 -13.40 14.64 -56.68
C MET A 1 -13.45 13.73 -55.47
N SER A 2 -12.57 13.95 -54.50
CA SER A 2 -12.41 13.15 -53.28
C SER A 2 -12.99 13.92 -52.10
N GLN A 3 -14.05 13.41 -51.48
CA GLN A 3 -14.57 13.89 -50.19
C GLN A 3 -14.24 12.82 -49.15
N ALA A 4 -13.21 13.06 -48.34
CA ALA A 4 -12.88 12.22 -47.20
C ALA A 4 -13.54 12.82 -45.95
N TYR A 5 -14.50 12.11 -45.36
CA TYR A 5 -15.12 12.49 -44.09
C TYR A 5 -14.10 12.30 -42.96
N SER A 6 -13.60 13.41 -42.42
CA SER A 6 -12.78 13.42 -41.20
C SER A 6 -13.67 13.12 -40.00
N SER A 7 -13.70 11.86 -39.56
CA SER A 7 -14.30 11.49 -38.28
C SER A 7 -13.38 11.98 -37.15
N SER A 8 -13.72 13.13 -36.58
CA SER A 8 -13.07 13.60 -35.35
C SER A 8 -13.39 12.60 -34.24
N GLN A 9 -12.44 11.72 -33.91
CA GLN A 9 -12.49 10.88 -32.71
C GLN A 9 -12.45 11.79 -31.47
N ARG A 10 -13.62 12.29 -31.05
CA ARG A 10 -13.77 13.06 -29.83
C ARG A 10 -13.71 12.08 -28.65
N VAL A 11 -12.49 11.83 -28.18
CA VAL A 11 -12.23 11.06 -26.95
C VAL A 11 -12.98 11.71 -25.77
N SER A 12 -13.73 10.90 -25.03
CA SER A 12 -14.43 11.27 -23.78
C SER A 12 -13.52 12.07 -22.84
N SER A 13 -14.09 13.08 -22.18
CA SER A 13 -13.39 13.96 -21.25
C SER A 13 -12.81 13.20 -20.05
N TYR A 14 -13.45 12.09 -19.67
CA TYR A 14 -12.98 11.17 -18.64
C TYR A 14 -11.68 10.45 -19.04
N ARG A 15 -11.62 9.88 -20.26
CA ARG A 15 -10.38 9.30 -20.81
C ARG A 15 -9.26 10.31 -20.99
N ARG A 16 -9.58 11.57 -21.30
CA ARG A 16 -8.59 12.66 -21.46
C ARG A 16 -7.97 13.09 -20.13
N THR A 17 -8.70 12.97 -19.02
CA THR A 17 -8.29 13.53 -17.72
C THR A 17 -7.83 12.48 -16.72
N PHE A 18 -8.40 11.27 -16.76
CA PHE A 18 -8.08 10.18 -15.82
C PHE A 18 -7.41 8.96 -16.48
N GLY A 19 -7.25 8.99 -17.80
CA GLY A 19 -6.34 8.08 -18.52
C GLY A 19 -7.01 6.82 -19.05
N GLY A 20 -6.79 6.55 -20.34
CA GLY A 20 -6.90 5.20 -20.88
C GLY A 20 -5.73 4.37 -20.36
N ALA A 21 -6.01 3.20 -19.78
CA ALA A 21 -4.99 2.24 -19.39
C ALA A 21 -4.01 1.99 -20.56
N PRO A 22 -2.69 1.89 -20.33
CA PRO A 22 -1.78 1.45 -21.37
C PRO A 22 -2.16 0.00 -21.71
N GLY A 23 -2.62 -0.20 -22.95
CA GLY A 23 -2.81 -1.54 -23.49
C GLY A 23 -1.45 -2.24 -23.53
N PHE A 24 -1.26 -3.22 -22.66
CA PHE A 24 -0.16 -4.18 -22.80
C PHE A 24 -0.44 -4.98 -24.08
N PRO A 25 0.49 -5.03 -25.06
CA PRO A 25 0.29 -5.89 -26.22
C PRO A 25 0.38 -7.35 -25.77
N LEU A 26 -0.63 -8.11 -26.15
CA LEU A 26 -0.71 -9.56 -26.00
C LEU A 26 0.37 -10.20 -26.90
N GLY A 27 1.46 -10.70 -26.32
CA GLY A 27 2.42 -11.56 -27.04
C GLY A 27 3.83 -11.68 -26.45
N SER A 28 4.12 -12.85 -25.84
CA SER A 28 5.45 -13.50 -25.73
C SER A 28 6.38 -13.09 -24.54
N PRO A 29 7.29 -13.97 -24.06
CA PRO A 29 7.09 -14.71 -22.80
C PRO A 29 8.17 -14.46 -21.72
N LEU A 30 7.82 -14.82 -20.48
CA LEU A 30 8.69 -15.22 -19.35
C LEU A 30 10.11 -14.61 -19.29
N SER A 31 10.26 -13.51 -18.55
CA SER A 31 11.54 -13.20 -17.90
C SER A 31 11.28 -12.67 -16.50
N SER A 32 11.72 -13.43 -15.51
CA SER A 32 11.63 -13.14 -14.07
C SER A 32 12.36 -11.84 -13.70
N PRO A 33 11.83 -11.01 -12.77
CA PRO A 33 12.56 -9.84 -12.30
C PRO A 33 13.71 -10.28 -11.39
N VAL A 34 14.94 -9.96 -11.78
CA VAL A 34 16.13 -10.07 -10.93
C VAL A 34 16.15 -8.85 -10.00
N PHE A 35 16.13 -9.08 -8.68
CA PHE A 35 16.33 -8.03 -7.69
C PHE A 35 17.82 -7.62 -7.63
N PRO A 36 18.18 -6.32 -7.63
CA PRO A 36 19.55 -5.93 -7.39
C PRO A 36 19.87 -6.05 -5.88
N ARG A 37 20.88 -6.87 -5.59
CA ARG A 37 21.55 -7.04 -4.31
C ARG A 37 22.19 -5.70 -3.87
N ALA A 38 21.93 -5.30 -2.64
CA ALA A 38 22.53 -4.13 -2.01
C ALA A 38 24.06 -4.18 -2.02
N GLY A 39 24.70 -3.10 -2.50
CA GLY A 39 26.14 -2.88 -2.43
C GLY A 39 26.43 -1.61 -1.63
N PHE A 40 27.29 -1.74 -0.62
CA PHE A 40 27.89 -0.62 0.11
C PHE A 40 28.82 0.16 -0.82
N GLY A 41 28.69 1.49 -0.87
CA GLY A 41 29.60 2.35 -1.63
C GLY A 41 29.27 3.83 -1.53
N SER A 42 30.15 4.58 -0.86
CA SER A 42 30.16 6.04 -0.76
C SER A 42 30.48 6.70 -2.11
N LYS A 43 29.73 7.76 -2.47
CA LYS A 43 30.21 9.11 -2.85
C LYS A 43 29.09 9.92 -3.49
N GLY A 44 29.04 11.21 -3.16
CA GLY A 44 27.92 12.10 -3.40
C GLY A 44 27.56 12.37 -4.85
N SER A 45 26.29 12.74 -5.04
CA SER A 45 25.82 13.63 -6.10
C SER A 45 24.52 14.27 -5.65
N SER A 46 24.57 15.59 -5.54
CA SER A 46 23.45 16.50 -5.31
C SER A 46 22.38 16.29 -6.37
N SER A 47 21.19 15.86 -5.98
CA SER A 47 19.99 15.95 -6.81
C SER A 47 18.91 16.74 -6.07
N SER A 48 18.58 17.87 -6.67
CA SER A 48 17.52 18.80 -6.26
C SER A 48 16.18 18.07 -6.19
N VAL A 49 15.62 17.94 -4.97
CA VAL A 49 14.25 17.48 -4.76
C VAL A 49 13.31 18.65 -5.01
N THR A 50 12.75 18.74 -6.21
CA THR A 50 11.68 19.70 -6.51
C THR A 50 10.36 19.12 -5.97
N SER A 51 10.08 19.37 -4.70
CA SER A 51 8.79 19.04 -4.08
C SER A 51 7.70 19.95 -4.64
N ARG A 52 6.80 19.40 -5.47
CA ARG A 52 5.54 20.06 -5.83
C ARG A 52 4.48 19.67 -4.82
N VAL A 53 4.36 20.48 -3.76
CA VAL A 53 3.22 20.42 -2.83
C VAL A 53 2.01 21.02 -3.53
N TYR A 54 0.99 20.20 -3.80
CA TYR A 54 -0.34 20.69 -4.16
C TYR A 54 -0.99 21.26 -2.90
N GLN A 55 -1.02 22.59 -2.80
CA GLN A 55 -1.80 23.29 -1.78
C GLN A 55 -3.29 23.17 -2.12
N VAL A 56 -4.04 22.42 -1.33
CA VAL A 56 -5.52 22.45 -1.34
C VAL A 56 -5.95 23.62 -0.46
N SER A 57 -6.33 24.74 -1.08
CA SER A 57 -7.04 25.81 -0.37
C SER A 57 -8.51 25.41 -0.22
N ARG A 58 -8.88 25.05 1.00
CA ARG A 58 -10.29 24.92 1.42
C ARG A 58 -10.78 26.31 1.81
N THR A 59 -11.69 26.91 1.06
CA THR A 59 -12.46 28.06 1.56
C THR A 59 -13.85 27.58 1.94
N SER A 60 -13.99 27.23 3.21
CA SER A 60 -15.27 27.20 3.93
C SER A 60 -15.83 28.62 4.01
N GLY A 61 -17.16 28.71 3.95
CA GLY A 61 -17.91 29.97 3.86
C GLY A 61 -17.67 30.98 5.00
N GLY A 62 -18.02 32.22 4.70
CA GLY A 62 -18.00 33.32 5.66
C GLY A 62 -18.14 34.67 4.96
N ALA A 63 -19.36 35.22 5.05
CA ALA A 63 -19.78 36.62 5.00
C ALA A 63 -18.79 37.76 4.64
N GLY A 64 -19.28 38.68 3.81
CA GLY A 64 -19.03 40.13 3.94
C GLY A 64 -17.88 40.69 3.10
N GLY A 65 -18.21 41.46 2.06
CA GLY A 65 -17.22 42.23 1.31
C GLY A 65 -17.82 42.97 0.13
N LEU A 66 -18.23 44.21 0.37
CA LEU A 66 -18.61 45.19 -0.65
C LEU A 66 -17.39 45.57 -1.51
N GLY A 67 -17.61 45.73 -2.82
CA GLY A 67 -16.79 46.61 -3.66
C GLY A 67 -15.72 45.92 -4.52
N SER A 68 -16.03 45.74 -5.80
CA SER A 68 -15.29 46.40 -6.91
C SER A 68 -15.73 45.81 -8.24
N LEU A 69 -16.55 46.57 -8.96
CA LEU A 69 -16.99 46.29 -10.32
C LEU A 69 -15.81 46.52 -11.28
N ARG A 70 -15.07 45.47 -11.64
CA ARG A 70 -14.15 45.53 -12.80
C ARG A 70 -14.91 45.24 -14.08
N ALA A 71 -15.58 46.27 -14.59
CA ALA A 71 -16.12 46.32 -15.95
C ALA A 71 -14.96 46.29 -16.96
N ARG A 72 -14.69 45.14 -17.57
CA ARG A 72 -13.95 45.10 -18.85
C ARG A 72 -14.95 45.41 -19.96
N ARG A 73 -15.00 46.68 -20.37
CA ARG A 73 -15.66 47.10 -21.60
C ARG A 73 -14.87 46.52 -22.77
N LEU A 74 -15.36 45.42 -23.35
CA LEU A 74 -14.88 44.96 -24.64
C LEU A 74 -15.61 45.78 -25.72
N GLY A 75 -14.82 46.32 -26.64
CA GLY A 75 -15.27 47.27 -27.66
C GLY A 75 -16.45 46.75 -28.48
N THR A 76 -17.46 47.61 -28.56
CA THR A 76 -18.49 47.61 -29.59
C THR A 76 -17.85 47.54 -30.99
N THR A 77 -17.98 46.41 -31.67
CA THR A 77 -17.94 46.34 -33.13
C THR A 77 -19.38 46.39 -33.62
N ARG A 78 -19.78 47.56 -34.16
CA ARG A 78 -21.06 47.74 -34.86
C ARG A 78 -20.94 47.04 -36.21
N THR A 79 -21.66 45.93 -36.40
CA THR A 79 -22.00 45.44 -37.74
C THR A 79 -23.40 45.97 -38.08
N PRO A 80 -23.63 46.54 -39.28
CA PRO A 80 -24.93 47.06 -39.64
C PRO A 80 -25.89 45.90 -39.93
N SER A 81 -27.10 45.98 -39.38
CA SER A 81 -28.22 45.14 -39.78
C SER A 81 -28.50 45.32 -41.28
N SER A 82 -28.31 44.25 -42.03
CA SER A 82 -28.94 44.05 -43.33
C SER A 82 -30.18 43.18 -43.09
N TYR A 83 -31.35 43.73 -43.37
CA TYR A 83 -32.61 42.98 -43.38
C TYR A 83 -32.58 41.97 -44.52
N GLY A 84 -32.96 40.72 -44.25
CA GLY A 84 -33.38 39.80 -45.30
C GLY A 84 -32.91 38.36 -45.13
N ALA A 85 -33.88 37.45 -45.17
CA ALA A 85 -33.74 36.05 -45.53
C ALA A 85 -33.09 35.13 -44.49
N GLY A 86 -33.94 34.63 -43.57
CA GLY A 86 -33.89 33.25 -43.09
C GLY A 86 -32.52 32.75 -42.63
N GLU A 87 -32.08 33.20 -41.45
CA GLU A 87 -31.16 32.40 -40.65
C GLU A 87 -31.91 31.14 -40.25
N LEU A 88 -31.80 30.10 -41.07
CA LEU A 88 -32.22 28.76 -40.73
C LEU A 88 -31.30 28.34 -39.59
N LEU A 89 -31.65 28.73 -38.36
CA LEU A 89 -31.07 28.19 -37.15
C LEU A 89 -31.16 26.68 -37.29
N ASP A 90 -30.01 26.03 -37.50
CA ASP A 90 -29.93 24.60 -37.74
C ASP A 90 -30.16 23.87 -36.41
N PHE A 91 -31.42 23.88 -35.98
CA PHE A 91 -31.90 23.18 -34.78
C PHE A 91 -31.63 21.69 -34.90
N SER A 92 -31.55 21.14 -36.12
CA SER A 92 -31.21 19.74 -36.36
C SER A 92 -29.75 19.44 -36.03
N LEU A 93 -28.81 20.32 -36.40
CA LEU A 93 -27.41 20.19 -36.00
C LEU A 93 -27.22 20.44 -34.50
N ALA A 94 -27.92 21.43 -33.94
CA ALA A 94 -27.89 21.67 -32.49
C ALA A 94 -28.42 20.47 -31.70
N ASP A 95 -29.52 19.85 -32.14
CA ASP A 95 -30.06 18.64 -31.54
C ASP A 95 -29.14 17.43 -31.72
N ALA A 96 -28.53 17.25 -32.89
CA ALA A 96 -27.57 16.18 -33.12
C ALA A 96 -26.34 16.31 -32.20
N VAL A 97 -25.80 17.51 -32.04
CA VAL A 97 -24.69 17.80 -31.12
C VAL A 97 -25.11 17.62 -29.66
N ASN A 98 -26.34 17.99 -29.30
CA ASN A 98 -26.86 17.80 -27.95
C ASN A 98 -27.07 16.30 -27.63
N GLN A 99 -27.56 15.50 -28.57
CA GLN A 99 -27.68 14.06 -28.43
C GLN A 99 -26.31 13.37 -28.32
N GLU A 100 -25.32 13.81 -29.08
CA GLU A 100 -23.93 13.33 -28.96
C GLU A 100 -23.33 13.69 -27.58
N PHE A 101 -23.63 14.88 -27.05
CA PHE A 101 -23.19 15.29 -25.73
C PHE A 101 -23.85 14.47 -24.61
N LEU A 102 -25.16 14.23 -24.71
CA LEU A 102 -25.90 13.41 -23.75
C LEU A 102 -25.40 11.97 -23.75
N THR A 103 -25.20 11.37 -24.92
CA THR A 103 -24.67 10.00 -25.04
C THR A 103 -23.25 9.87 -24.47
N THR A 104 -22.38 10.86 -24.74
CA THR A 104 -21.03 10.89 -24.15
C THR A 104 -21.10 10.95 -22.62
N ARG A 105 -21.97 11.81 -22.08
CA ARG A 105 -22.14 11.96 -20.63
C ARG A 105 -22.75 10.73 -19.97
N THR A 106 -23.69 10.04 -20.63
CA THR A 106 -24.23 8.78 -20.11
C THR A 106 -23.18 7.68 -20.10
N ASN A 107 -22.34 7.60 -21.13
CA ASN A 107 -21.24 6.63 -21.19
C ASN A 107 -20.21 6.90 -20.07
N GLU A 108 -19.81 8.15 -19.88
CA GLU A 108 -18.92 8.56 -18.78
C GLU A 108 -19.50 8.23 -17.41
N LYS A 109 -20.82 8.41 -17.23
CA LYS A 109 -21.51 8.05 -15.99
C LYS A 109 -21.43 6.54 -15.73
N VAL A 110 -21.59 5.70 -16.75
CA VAL A 110 -21.48 4.24 -16.63
C VAL A 110 -20.04 3.84 -16.31
N GLU A 111 -19.04 4.40 -17.01
CA GLU A 111 -17.63 4.13 -16.71
C GLU A 111 -17.24 4.50 -15.27
N LEU A 112 -17.73 5.65 -14.78
CA LEU A 112 -17.54 6.08 -13.39
C LEU A 112 -18.24 5.16 -12.39
N GLN A 113 -19.43 4.66 -12.72
CA GLN A 113 -20.14 3.70 -11.89
C GLN A 113 -19.36 2.39 -11.77
N GLU A 114 -18.92 1.83 -12.91
CA GLU A 114 -18.11 0.61 -12.89
C GLU A 114 -16.81 0.79 -12.11
N LEU A 115 -16.17 1.96 -12.22
CA LEU A 115 -14.96 2.24 -11.45
C LEU A 115 -15.26 2.31 -9.94
N ASN A 116 -16.36 2.96 -9.55
CA ASN A 116 -16.79 2.99 -8.16
C ASN A 116 -17.11 1.58 -7.62
N ASP A 117 -17.75 0.72 -8.42
CA ASP A 117 -18.04 -0.66 -8.03
C ASP A 117 -16.75 -1.48 -7.85
N ARG A 118 -15.73 -1.23 -8.68
CA ARG A 118 -14.40 -1.82 -8.51
C ARG A 118 -13.70 -1.29 -7.25
N PHE A 119 -13.79 0.01 -6.96
CA PHE A 119 -13.25 0.58 -5.73
C PHE A 119 -13.93 0.02 -4.49
N ALA A 120 -15.25 -0.14 -4.50
CA ALA A 120 -15.99 -0.77 -3.40
C ALA A 120 -15.47 -2.19 -3.14
N ASN A 121 -15.32 -3.01 -4.19
CA ASN A 121 -14.74 -4.36 -4.09
C ASN A 121 -13.31 -4.34 -3.52
N TYR A 122 -12.46 -3.42 -3.96
CA TYR A 122 -11.09 -3.33 -3.43
C TYR A 122 -11.06 -2.89 -1.97
N ILE A 123 -11.91 -1.95 -1.58
CA ILE A 123 -12.03 -1.50 -0.18
C ILE A 123 -12.45 -2.69 0.70
N GLU A 124 -13.44 -3.47 0.29
CA GLU A 124 -13.87 -4.67 1.01
C GLU A 124 -12.76 -5.70 1.11
N LYS A 125 -12.05 -5.96 0.00
CA LYS A 125 -10.92 -6.89 -0.02
C LYS A 125 -9.78 -6.44 0.90
N VAL A 126 -9.45 -5.16 0.92
CA VAL A 126 -8.44 -4.61 1.84
C VAL A 126 -8.89 -4.80 3.28
N ARG A 127 -10.13 -4.46 3.64
CA ARG A 127 -10.66 -4.67 4.99
C ARG A 127 -10.61 -6.14 5.42
N PHE A 128 -10.98 -7.04 4.52
CA PHE A 128 -10.91 -8.48 4.77
C PHE A 128 -9.47 -8.97 5.00
N LEU A 129 -8.53 -8.49 4.18
CA LEU A 129 -7.10 -8.80 4.34
C LEU A 129 -6.52 -8.19 5.61
N GLU A 130 -6.90 -6.97 5.98
CA GLU A 130 -6.52 -6.34 7.25
C GLU A 130 -7.02 -7.13 8.45
N GLN A 131 -8.27 -7.60 8.40
CA GLN A 131 -8.84 -8.45 9.44
C GLN A 131 -8.11 -9.80 9.55
N GLN A 132 -7.81 -10.44 8.41
CA GLN A 132 -7.01 -11.67 8.40
C GLN A 132 -5.60 -11.46 8.95
N ASN A 133 -4.93 -10.37 8.55
CA ASN A 133 -3.61 -10.03 9.05
C ASN A 133 -3.63 -9.77 10.57
N ALA A 134 -4.66 -9.09 11.08
CA ALA A 134 -4.83 -8.89 12.51
C ALA A 134 -5.00 -10.23 13.26
N ALA A 135 -5.80 -11.15 12.72
CA ALA A 135 -5.99 -12.49 13.30
C ALA A 135 -4.68 -13.31 13.27
N LEU A 136 -3.97 -13.31 12.15
CA LEU A 136 -2.67 -14.00 12.02
C LEU A 136 -1.61 -13.39 12.96
N ALA A 137 -1.56 -12.06 13.09
CA ALA A 137 -0.65 -11.39 14.01
C ALA A 137 -0.95 -11.77 15.47
N ALA A 138 -2.24 -11.86 15.85
CA ALA A 138 -2.64 -12.33 17.18
C ALA A 138 -2.20 -13.78 17.42
N GLU A 139 -2.38 -14.67 16.43
CA GLU A 139 -1.98 -16.07 16.52
C GLU A 139 -0.45 -16.22 16.63
N VAL A 140 0.32 -15.46 15.84
CA VAL A 140 1.78 -15.41 15.95
C VAL A 140 2.21 -14.95 17.34
N ASN A 141 1.59 -13.90 17.89
CA ASN A 141 1.91 -13.43 19.24
C ASN A 141 1.57 -14.48 20.30
N ARG A 142 0.44 -15.17 20.16
CA ARG A 142 0.02 -16.27 21.05
C ARG A 142 1.02 -17.43 21.01
N LEU A 143 1.50 -17.80 19.82
CA LEU A 143 2.47 -18.86 19.62
C LEU A 143 3.87 -18.47 20.12
N LYS A 144 4.32 -17.24 19.86
CA LYS A 144 5.57 -16.70 20.41
C LYS A 144 5.58 -16.62 21.94
N GLY A 145 4.42 -16.43 22.57
CA GLY A 145 4.30 -16.52 24.02
C GLY A 145 4.35 -17.95 24.57
N ARG A 146 4.21 -18.97 23.70
CA ARG A 146 4.10 -20.40 24.09
C ARG A 146 5.29 -21.25 23.67
N GLU A 147 5.99 -20.89 22.60
CA GLU A 147 7.22 -21.52 22.09
C GLU A 147 8.39 -20.56 22.34
N PRO A 148 9.64 -20.95 22.70
CA PRO A 148 10.21 -22.21 23.21
C PRO A 148 10.40 -22.21 24.75
N THR A 149 9.80 -21.25 25.46
CA THR A 149 10.06 -20.97 26.87
C THR A 149 9.76 -22.16 27.77
N ARG A 150 8.61 -22.82 27.61
CA ARG A 150 8.24 -23.95 28.48
C ARG A 150 9.17 -25.15 28.33
N VAL A 151 9.56 -25.49 27.11
CA VAL A 151 10.46 -26.64 26.87
C VAL A 151 11.87 -26.29 27.33
N ALA A 152 12.34 -25.07 27.10
CA ALA A 152 13.61 -24.59 27.63
C ALA A 152 13.63 -24.59 29.17
N GLU A 153 12.57 -24.11 29.82
CA GLU A 153 12.40 -24.13 31.29
C GLU A 153 12.49 -25.55 31.85
N LEU A 154 11.78 -26.52 31.25
CA LEU A 154 11.84 -27.93 31.66
C LEU A 154 13.25 -28.51 31.54
N TYR A 155 13.95 -28.22 30.44
CA TYR A 155 15.33 -28.67 30.28
C TYR A 155 16.29 -27.99 31.27
N GLU A 156 16.08 -26.71 31.59
CA GLU A 156 16.87 -26.01 32.61
C GLU A 156 16.64 -26.59 34.01
N GLU A 157 15.39 -26.96 34.34
CA GLU A 157 15.05 -27.64 35.59
C GLU A 157 15.73 -29.01 35.69
N GLU A 158 15.66 -29.83 34.63
CA GLU A 158 16.33 -31.13 34.58
C GLU A 158 17.85 -30.97 34.73
N LEU A 159 18.45 -30.00 34.05
CA LEU A 159 19.88 -29.71 34.14
C LEU A 159 20.28 -29.29 35.58
N ARG A 160 19.42 -28.52 36.25
CA ARG A 160 19.62 -28.10 37.64
C ARG A 160 19.55 -29.30 38.60
N GLU A 161 18.56 -30.17 38.42
CA GLU A 161 18.42 -31.36 39.27
C GLU A 161 19.57 -32.36 39.06
N LEU A 162 19.99 -32.59 37.82
CA LEU A 162 21.17 -33.42 37.53
C LEU A 162 22.43 -32.86 38.19
N ARG A 163 22.65 -31.54 38.13
CA ARG A 163 23.78 -30.89 38.82
C ARG A 163 23.71 -31.09 40.33
N ARG A 164 22.52 -30.97 40.93
CA ARG A 164 22.29 -31.22 42.35
C ARG A 164 22.58 -32.68 42.72
N GLN A 165 22.17 -33.64 41.89
CA GLN A 165 22.48 -35.05 42.10
C GLN A 165 23.98 -35.32 42.04
N VAL A 166 24.69 -34.71 41.08
CA VAL A 166 26.16 -34.82 41.01
C VAL A 166 26.79 -34.28 42.30
N GLU A 167 26.36 -33.13 42.80
CA GLU A 167 26.88 -32.57 44.06
C GLU A 167 26.63 -33.50 45.25
N VAL A 168 25.42 -34.04 45.39
CA VAL A 168 25.07 -34.99 46.45
C VAL A 168 25.93 -36.25 46.38
N LEU A 169 26.06 -36.85 45.19
CA LEU A 169 26.89 -38.04 44.98
C LEU A 169 28.37 -37.76 45.25
N THR A 170 28.86 -36.58 44.86
CA THR A 170 30.25 -36.16 45.14
C THR A 170 30.50 -36.05 46.63
N ASN A 171 29.57 -35.45 47.38
CA ASN A 171 29.67 -35.35 48.84
C ASN A 171 29.58 -36.72 49.53
N GLN A 172 28.69 -37.60 49.07
CA GLN A 172 28.58 -38.97 49.58
C GLN A 172 29.87 -39.76 49.32
N ARG A 173 30.41 -39.67 48.10
CA ARG A 173 31.68 -40.30 47.76
C ARG A 173 32.82 -39.80 48.64
N ALA A 174 32.93 -38.49 48.85
CA ALA A 174 33.96 -37.92 49.72
C ALA A 174 33.86 -38.45 51.17
N ARG A 175 32.64 -38.62 51.70
CA ARG A 175 32.44 -39.20 53.04
C ARG A 175 32.90 -40.66 53.10
N VAL A 176 32.49 -41.47 52.13
CA VAL A 176 32.87 -42.89 52.07
C VAL A 176 34.38 -43.05 51.87
N ASP A 177 35.00 -42.18 51.08
CA ASP A 177 36.45 -42.20 50.87
C ASP A 177 37.20 -41.90 52.18
N VAL A 178 36.74 -40.94 52.99
CA VAL A 178 37.31 -40.66 54.33
C VAL A 178 37.11 -41.84 55.29
N GLU A 179 35.92 -42.45 55.33
CA GLU A 179 35.67 -43.63 56.16
C GLU A 179 36.58 -44.80 55.78
N ARG A 180 36.76 -45.03 54.48
CA ARG A 180 37.65 -46.06 53.96
C ARG A 180 39.11 -45.80 54.34
N ASP A 181 39.59 -44.57 54.22
CA ASP A 181 40.95 -44.21 54.58
C ASP A 181 41.19 -44.39 56.10
N ASN A 182 40.23 -43.99 56.95
CA ASN A 182 40.29 -44.25 58.40
C ASN A 182 40.38 -45.74 58.73
N LEU A 183 39.56 -46.59 58.08
CA LEU A 183 39.59 -48.04 58.30
C LEU A 183 40.89 -48.68 57.81
N LEU A 184 41.48 -48.16 56.72
CA LEU A 184 42.78 -48.61 56.24
C LEU A 184 43.90 -48.28 57.23
N ASP A 185 43.88 -47.08 57.82
CA ASP A 185 44.82 -46.68 58.86
C ASP A 185 44.68 -47.57 60.12
N ASP A 186 43.45 -47.86 60.55
CA ASP A 186 43.21 -48.77 61.68
C ASP A 186 43.69 -50.20 61.39
N LEU A 187 43.47 -50.71 60.17
CA LEU A 187 44.00 -52.01 59.75
C LEU A 187 45.53 -52.04 59.72
N GLN A 188 46.19 -50.95 59.33
CA GLN A 188 47.65 -50.86 59.37
C GLN A 188 48.17 -50.88 60.81
N ARG A 189 47.51 -50.17 61.73
CA ARG A 189 47.86 -50.17 63.16
C ARG A 189 47.70 -51.55 63.81
N LEU A 190 46.69 -52.30 63.42
CA LEU A 190 46.46 -53.66 63.94
C LEU A 190 47.44 -54.71 63.38
N LYS A 191 48.08 -54.41 62.25
CA LYS A 191 49.10 -55.29 61.62
C LYS A 191 50.53 -54.99 62.05
N ALA A 192 50.77 -53.83 62.67
CA ALA A 192 52.05 -53.43 63.23
C ALA A 192 52.23 -54.00 64.64
#